data_AF-A0A354J817-F1
#
_entry.id   AF-A0A354J817-F1
#
_cell.length_a   1.000
_cell.length_b   1.000
_cell.length_c   1.000
_cell.angle_alpha   90.00
_cell.angle_beta   90.00
_cell.angle_gamma   90.00
#
_symmetry.space_group_name_H-M   'P 1'
#
loop_
_entity.id
_entity.type
_entity.pdbx_description
1 polymer ?
#
loop_
_entity_poly.entity_id
_entity_poly.type
_entity_poly.pdbx_seq_one_letter_code
_entity_poly.pdbx_strand_id
1 'polypeptide(L)'
;MGYINEYNFWLKSDYFDGATKAELLAIKNDEKEIEDRFYRELEFGTGGMRGLIGAGTNRMNKYTVRKAAHGFANFIKKIHDGDKSVAIAYDSRHCSYKFALETALAMACNGIRAYLFDELRPTPELSFAVRHLGCDGGVVITASHNPKEYNGFKAYGSDGGQLPPRESDLVIAEVEAISDLSSVPCISQEEALRKGFLVFIGKEIDDAYMEAVKKVCVNAGIPQKYGKDSKIIYTPLHGSGNKPVRRILKEIGFDQVSVVKEQELPDPEFSTVKYPNPEEKAAFAIAIQYAQKENVDLVIGTDPDCDRMGVVVKDSKGQYI
;
A
#
# COMPACT_ATOMS: atom_id res chain seq x y z
N MET A 1 28.70 -13.06 3.77
CA MET A 1 28.80 -14.33 3.01
C MET A 1 28.60 -13.99 1.53
N GLY A 2 29.20 -14.73 0.59
CA GLY A 2 28.98 -14.44 -0.84
C GLY A 2 27.53 -14.72 -1.26
N TYR A 3 27.03 -14.01 -2.27
CA TYR A 3 25.63 -14.11 -2.74
C TYR A 3 25.22 -15.55 -3.11
N ILE A 4 26.17 -16.36 -3.60
CA ILE A 4 25.93 -17.77 -3.96
C ILE A 4 25.65 -18.66 -2.73
N ASN A 5 26.24 -18.32 -1.57
CA ASN A 5 25.99 -19.06 -0.33
C ASN A 5 24.57 -18.77 0.16
N GLU A 6 24.12 -17.52 0.05
CA GLU A 6 22.76 -17.12 0.42
C GLU A 6 21.72 -17.76 -0.51
N TYR A 7 21.95 -17.73 -1.82
CA TYR A 7 21.13 -18.46 -2.79
C TYR A 7 21.00 -19.96 -2.45
N ASN A 8 22.13 -20.62 -2.14
CA ASN A 8 22.12 -22.03 -1.75
C ASN A 8 21.45 -22.29 -0.40
N PHE A 9 21.56 -21.35 0.55
CA PHE A 9 20.83 -21.42 1.82
C PHE A 9 19.32 -21.41 1.58
N TRP A 10 18.84 -20.50 0.72
CA TRP A 10 17.41 -20.42 0.36
C TRP A 10 16.90 -21.71 -0.30
N LEU A 11 17.71 -22.36 -1.13
CA LEU A 11 17.34 -23.63 -1.77
C LEU A 11 17.28 -24.81 -0.78
N LYS A 12 18.18 -24.84 0.21
CA LYS A 12 18.35 -26.00 1.10
C LYS A 12 17.55 -25.90 2.40
N SER A 13 17.33 -24.70 2.91
CA SER A 13 16.63 -24.49 4.19
C SER A 13 15.15 -24.86 4.08
N ASP A 14 14.64 -25.59 5.07
CA ASP A 14 13.21 -25.99 5.15
C ASP A 14 12.28 -24.83 5.46
N TYR A 15 12.84 -23.68 5.85
CA TYR A 15 12.08 -22.46 6.13
C TYR A 15 11.43 -21.86 4.86
N PHE A 16 12.10 -21.99 3.71
CA PHE A 16 11.60 -21.47 2.44
C PHE A 16 10.69 -22.48 1.75
N ASP A 17 9.50 -22.03 1.35
CA ASP A 17 8.50 -22.86 0.72
C ASP A 17 8.90 -23.36 -0.69
N GLY A 18 8.20 -24.39 -1.16
CA GLY A 18 8.48 -25.02 -2.44
C GLY A 18 8.33 -24.06 -3.64
N ALA A 19 7.41 -23.10 -3.57
CA ALA A 19 7.21 -22.12 -4.65
C ALA A 19 8.40 -21.15 -4.77
N THR A 20 8.91 -20.67 -3.64
CA THR A 20 10.12 -19.85 -3.54
C THR A 20 11.32 -20.62 -4.11
N LYS A 21 11.49 -21.89 -3.71
CA LYS A 21 12.56 -22.75 -4.24
C LYS A 21 12.42 -23.00 -5.74
N ALA A 22 11.21 -23.23 -6.24
CA ALA A 22 10.95 -23.42 -7.66
C ALA A 22 11.29 -22.18 -8.49
N GLU A 23 10.94 -20.99 -7.99
CA GLU A 23 11.31 -19.71 -8.62
C GLU A 23 12.83 -19.55 -8.71
N LEU A 24 13.56 -19.82 -7.62
CA LEU A 24 15.03 -19.78 -7.60
C LEU A 24 15.66 -20.83 -8.53
N LEU A 25 15.11 -22.05 -8.59
CA LEU A 25 15.61 -23.08 -9.50
C LEU A 25 15.39 -22.73 -10.98
N ALA A 26 14.40 -21.90 -11.30
CA ALA A 26 14.15 -21.45 -12.68
C ALA A 26 15.27 -20.53 -13.21
N ILE A 27 15.98 -19.84 -12.32
CA ILE A 27 17.10 -18.94 -12.67
C ILE A 27 18.47 -19.56 -12.42
N LYS A 28 18.57 -20.86 -12.13
CA LYS A 28 19.82 -21.53 -11.72
C LYS A 28 21.01 -21.38 -12.69
N ASN A 29 20.74 -21.06 -13.96
CA ASN A 29 21.74 -20.87 -15.01
C ASN A 29 21.95 -19.38 -15.37
N ASP A 30 21.30 -18.46 -14.66
CA ASP A 30 21.42 -17.01 -14.85
C ASP A 30 22.15 -16.40 -13.64
N GLU A 31 23.48 -16.39 -13.72
CA GLU A 31 24.33 -15.89 -12.64
C GLU A 31 24.08 -14.42 -12.31
N LYS A 32 23.71 -13.60 -13.31
CA LYS A 32 23.42 -12.17 -13.10
C LYS A 32 22.13 -11.97 -12.32
N GLU A 33 21.09 -12.73 -12.63
CA GLU A 33 19.82 -12.65 -11.91
C GLU A 33 19.97 -13.19 -10.47
N ILE A 34 20.79 -14.24 -10.27
CA ILE A 34 21.12 -14.73 -8.93
C ILE A 34 21.91 -13.67 -8.15
N GLU A 35 22.95 -13.08 -8.76
CA GLU A 35 23.73 -12.02 -8.12
C GLU A 35 22.81 -10.86 -7.74
N ASP A 36 22.00 -10.32 -8.65
CA ASP A 36 21.11 -9.18 -8.37
C ASP A 36 20.09 -9.47 -7.24
N ARG A 37 19.65 -10.71 -7.07
CA ARG A 37 18.74 -11.12 -5.98
C ARG A 37 19.41 -11.26 -4.62
N PHE A 38 20.71 -11.52 -4.57
CA PHE A 38 21.40 -11.96 -3.35
C PHE A 38 22.67 -11.17 -2.99
N TYR A 39 23.13 -10.22 -3.82
CA TYR A 39 24.33 -9.43 -3.54
C TYR A 39 24.18 -8.49 -2.34
N ARG A 40 22.93 -8.17 -1.97
CA ARG A 40 22.59 -7.34 -0.81
C ARG A 40 21.25 -7.73 -0.21
N GLU A 41 20.89 -7.11 0.90
CA GLU A 41 19.53 -7.10 1.39
C GLU A 41 18.73 -5.94 0.79
N LEU A 42 17.41 -6.12 0.70
CA LEU A 42 16.52 -5.06 0.29
C LEU A 42 16.52 -3.96 1.36
N GLU A 43 16.92 -2.76 0.95
CA GLU A 43 17.07 -1.62 1.84
C GLU A 43 15.73 -1.15 2.42
N PHE A 44 15.70 -0.94 3.72
CA PHE A 44 14.63 -0.24 4.42
C PHE A 44 15.09 1.22 4.58
N GLY A 45 14.41 2.16 3.94
CA GLY A 45 14.72 3.58 4.00
C GLY A 45 13.71 4.38 4.83
N THR A 46 13.83 5.70 4.77
CA THR A 46 12.90 6.63 5.45
C THR A 46 11.45 6.42 5.03
N GLY A 47 11.23 6.11 3.74
CA GLY A 47 9.91 5.78 3.20
C GLY A 47 9.44 4.34 3.44
N GLY A 48 10.19 3.54 4.22
CA GLY A 48 10.05 2.10 4.30
C GLY A 48 10.86 1.36 3.22
N MET A 49 10.44 0.17 2.84
CA MET A 49 11.13 -0.69 1.86
C MET A 49 10.33 -0.79 0.56
N ARG A 50 11.04 -0.81 -0.58
CA ARG A 50 10.45 -0.92 -1.92
C ARG A 50 11.39 -1.69 -2.83
N GLY A 51 10.87 -2.66 -3.57
CA GLY A 51 11.68 -3.47 -4.46
C GLY A 51 10.86 -4.33 -5.41
N LEU A 52 11.57 -4.98 -6.33
CA LEU A 52 10.98 -5.97 -7.23
C LEU A 52 10.43 -7.15 -6.43
N ILE A 53 9.23 -7.60 -6.78
CA ILE A 53 8.65 -8.82 -6.24
C ILE A 53 9.45 -10.03 -6.74
N GLY A 54 9.83 -10.94 -5.83
CA GLY A 54 10.51 -12.18 -6.18
C GLY A 54 11.26 -12.82 -5.02
N ALA A 55 11.76 -14.04 -5.22
CA ALA A 55 12.62 -14.72 -4.27
C ALA A 55 14.03 -14.10 -4.25
N GLY A 56 14.56 -13.86 -3.05
CA GLY A 56 15.89 -13.28 -2.82
C GLY A 56 15.93 -12.30 -1.65
N THR A 57 17.12 -12.01 -1.15
CA THR A 57 17.32 -11.03 -0.06
C THR A 57 17.14 -9.59 -0.54
N ASN A 58 17.46 -9.30 -1.81
CA ASN A 58 17.24 -8.00 -2.48
C ASN A 58 15.92 -7.98 -3.27
N ARG A 59 14.86 -8.59 -2.73
CA ARG A 59 13.52 -8.64 -3.35
C ARG A 59 12.42 -8.47 -2.31
N MET A 60 11.26 -7.98 -2.76
CA MET A 60 10.02 -8.00 -1.98
C MET A 60 9.42 -9.41 -2.02
N ASN A 61 9.37 -10.06 -0.86
CA ASN A 61 8.72 -11.35 -0.67
C ASN A 61 8.26 -11.48 0.78
N LYS A 62 7.54 -12.57 1.09
CA LYS A 62 6.99 -12.78 2.44
C LYS A 62 8.07 -12.82 3.52
N TYR A 63 9.29 -13.28 3.22
CA TYR A 63 10.36 -13.39 4.22
C TYR A 63 10.99 -12.03 4.53
N THR A 64 11.25 -11.22 3.51
CA THR A 64 11.76 -9.85 3.70
C THR A 64 10.70 -8.94 4.33
N VAL A 65 9.43 -9.08 3.94
CA VAL A 65 8.30 -8.39 4.60
C VAL A 65 8.16 -8.81 6.06
N ARG A 66 8.26 -10.11 6.36
CA ARG A 66 8.25 -10.62 7.74
C ARG A 66 9.39 -10.02 8.56
N LYS A 67 10.63 -10.01 8.04
CA LYS A 67 11.79 -9.40 8.70
C LYS A 67 11.51 -7.94 9.06
N ALA A 68 11.03 -7.16 8.10
CA ALA A 68 10.69 -5.76 8.31
C ALA A 68 9.58 -5.55 9.34
N ALA A 69 8.53 -6.38 9.28
CA ALA A 69 7.44 -6.33 10.25
C ALA A 69 7.90 -6.66 11.68
N HIS A 70 8.81 -7.63 11.85
CA HIS A 70 9.42 -7.93 13.15
C HIS A 70 10.33 -6.81 13.65
N GLY A 71 11.13 -6.20 12.78
CA GLY A 71 11.93 -5.02 13.15
C GLY A 71 11.03 -3.85 13.57
N PHE A 72 9.95 -3.59 12.83
CA PHE A 72 8.98 -2.57 13.20
C PHE A 72 8.25 -2.89 14.53
N ALA A 73 7.91 -4.16 14.76
CA ALA A 73 7.34 -4.62 16.03
C ALA A 73 8.32 -4.41 17.20
N ASN A 74 9.61 -4.67 17.00
CA ASN A 74 10.64 -4.42 18.02
C ASN A 74 10.77 -2.93 18.34
N PHE A 75 10.72 -2.06 17.33
CA PHE A 75 10.71 -0.62 17.51
C PHE A 75 9.50 -0.17 18.34
N ILE A 76 8.28 -0.57 17.94
CA ILE A 76 7.04 -0.23 18.67
C ILE A 76 7.10 -0.71 20.13
N LYS A 77 7.63 -1.92 20.38
CA LYS A 77 7.82 -2.44 21.75
C LYS A 77 8.79 -1.61 22.60
N LYS A 78 9.76 -0.92 21.99
CA LYS A 78 10.76 -0.09 22.68
C LYS A 78 10.26 1.32 22.99
N ILE A 79 9.37 1.86 22.16
CA ILE A 79 8.93 3.27 22.27
C ILE A 79 7.54 3.42 22.90
N HIS A 80 6.78 2.34 23.04
CA HIS A 80 5.46 2.33 23.67
C HIS A 80 5.38 1.30 24.80
N ASP A 81 4.55 1.57 25.80
CA ASP A 81 4.26 0.68 26.93
C ASP A 81 2.86 0.04 26.78
N GLY A 82 2.57 -1.00 27.57
CA GLY A 82 1.24 -1.62 27.62
C GLY A 82 0.86 -2.45 26.39
N ASP A 83 -0.45 -2.65 26.20
CA ASP A 83 -1.02 -3.35 25.04
C ASP A 83 -0.85 -2.50 23.79
N LYS A 84 -0.30 -3.11 22.73
CA LYS A 84 0.08 -2.41 21.50
C LYS A 84 -0.77 -2.80 20.33
N SER A 85 -0.96 -1.89 19.39
CA SER A 85 -1.68 -2.18 18.16
C SER A 85 -1.17 -1.42 16.94
N VAL A 86 -1.43 -1.97 15.75
CA VAL A 86 -1.13 -1.34 14.46
C VAL A 86 -2.31 -1.45 13.51
N ALA A 87 -2.49 -0.46 12.65
CA ALA A 87 -3.39 -0.56 11.50
C ALA A 87 -2.60 -0.95 10.23
N ILE A 88 -3.20 -1.76 9.36
CA ILE A 88 -2.56 -2.28 8.15
C ILE A 88 -3.49 -2.13 6.95
N ALA A 89 -3.03 -1.40 5.92
CA ALA A 89 -3.71 -1.25 4.64
C ALA A 89 -2.83 -1.74 3.48
N TYR A 90 -3.42 -1.86 2.29
CA TYR A 90 -2.72 -2.30 1.09
C TYR A 90 -3.42 -1.82 -0.19
N ASP A 91 -2.68 -1.76 -1.30
CA ASP A 91 -3.20 -1.38 -2.62
C ASP A 91 -3.50 -2.59 -3.53
N SER A 92 -3.78 -2.32 -4.81
CA SER A 92 -4.18 -3.31 -5.81
C SER A 92 -3.04 -4.12 -6.44
N ARG A 93 -1.78 -3.91 -6.04
CA ARG A 93 -0.62 -4.56 -6.68
C ARG A 93 -0.57 -6.06 -6.39
N HIS A 94 0.22 -6.77 -7.20
CA HIS A 94 0.58 -8.16 -6.94
C HIS A 94 1.12 -8.33 -5.52
N CYS A 95 0.66 -9.39 -4.86
CA CYS A 95 1.05 -9.78 -3.51
C CYS A 95 0.68 -8.79 -2.38
N SER A 96 0.06 -7.64 -2.65
CA SER A 96 -0.24 -6.62 -1.62
C SER A 96 -1.01 -7.18 -0.43
N TYR A 97 -2.12 -7.91 -0.65
CA TYR A 97 -2.85 -8.59 0.43
C TYR A 97 -2.01 -9.64 1.16
N LYS A 98 -1.21 -10.44 0.44
CA LYS A 98 -0.38 -11.50 1.04
C LYS A 98 0.67 -10.90 1.98
N PHE A 99 1.31 -9.80 1.57
CA PHE A 99 2.29 -9.11 2.39
C PHE A 99 1.64 -8.35 3.56
N ALA A 100 0.43 -7.84 3.39
CA ALA A 100 -0.33 -7.21 4.47
C ALA A 100 -0.71 -8.23 5.56
N LEU A 101 -1.18 -9.41 5.14
CA LEU A 101 -1.46 -10.52 6.04
C LEU A 101 -0.17 -11.00 6.75
N GLU A 102 0.92 -11.19 6.01
CA GLU A 102 2.21 -11.58 6.60
C GLU A 102 2.69 -10.56 7.65
N THR A 103 2.54 -9.27 7.37
CA THR A 103 2.82 -8.19 8.34
C THR A 103 1.95 -8.32 9.58
N ALA A 104 0.65 -8.56 9.41
CA ALA A 104 -0.28 -8.72 10.53
C ALA A 104 0.07 -9.95 11.40
N LEU A 105 0.48 -11.06 10.79
CA LEU A 105 0.92 -12.26 11.50
C LEU A 105 2.23 -12.03 12.25
N ALA A 106 3.18 -11.32 11.65
CA ALA A 106 4.42 -10.94 12.34
C ALA A 106 4.15 -10.06 13.58
N MET A 107 3.23 -9.10 13.47
CA MET A 107 2.78 -8.28 14.61
C MET A 107 2.12 -9.13 15.69
N ALA A 108 1.17 -10.00 15.30
CA ALA A 108 0.50 -10.91 16.22
C ALA A 108 1.47 -11.85 16.96
N CYS A 109 2.52 -12.32 16.27
CA CYS A 109 3.57 -13.15 16.86
C CYS A 109 4.35 -12.40 17.95
N ASN A 110 4.45 -11.08 17.83
CA ASN A 110 5.06 -10.20 18.82
C ASN A 110 4.10 -9.71 19.91
N GLY A 111 2.86 -10.25 19.95
CA GLY A 111 1.84 -9.81 20.90
C GLY A 111 1.28 -8.41 20.61
N ILE A 112 1.45 -7.91 19.39
CA ILE A 112 0.88 -6.63 18.93
C ILE A 112 -0.40 -6.93 18.16
N ARG A 113 -1.51 -6.27 18.51
CA ARG A 113 -2.77 -6.42 17.79
C ARG A 113 -2.69 -5.73 16.43
N ALA A 114 -2.96 -6.46 15.36
CA ALA A 114 -3.03 -5.96 14.00
C ALA A 114 -4.48 -5.80 13.55
N TYR A 115 -4.87 -4.56 13.24
CA TYR A 115 -6.10 -4.24 12.54
C TYR A 115 -5.81 -4.22 11.03
N LEU A 116 -6.23 -5.25 10.31
CA LEU A 116 -6.02 -5.39 8.88
C LEU A 116 -7.33 -5.04 8.14
N PHE A 117 -7.26 -4.14 7.16
CA PHE A 117 -8.43 -3.87 6.33
C PHE A 117 -8.88 -5.11 5.55
N ASP A 118 -10.20 -5.32 5.48
CA ASP A 118 -10.85 -6.46 4.82
C ASP A 118 -10.72 -6.45 3.29
N GLU A 119 -10.46 -5.27 2.75
CA GLU A 119 -10.18 -4.99 1.35
C GLU A 119 -9.11 -3.91 1.23
N LEU A 120 -8.62 -3.66 0.01
CA LEU A 120 -7.67 -2.58 -0.24
C LEU A 120 -8.25 -1.22 0.22
N ARG A 121 -7.37 -0.36 0.77
CA ARG A 121 -7.72 0.97 1.29
C ARG A 121 -6.62 1.99 1.02
N PRO A 122 -6.98 3.26 0.77
CA PRO A 122 -6.02 4.33 0.56
C PRO A 122 -5.04 4.52 1.73
N THR A 123 -3.82 4.95 1.40
CA THR A 123 -2.84 5.48 2.36
C THR A 123 -3.43 6.54 3.31
N PRO A 124 -4.21 7.55 2.87
CA PRO A 124 -4.81 8.52 3.79
C PRO A 124 -5.85 7.91 4.75
N GLU A 125 -6.51 6.81 4.37
CA GLU A 125 -7.44 6.11 5.23
C GLU A 125 -6.73 5.26 6.29
N LEU A 126 -5.57 4.67 5.95
CA LEU A 126 -4.66 4.09 6.94
C LEU A 126 -4.23 5.14 7.98
N SER A 127 -3.77 6.31 7.51
CA SER A 127 -3.35 7.42 8.39
C SER A 127 -4.46 7.84 9.35
N PHE A 128 -5.70 7.90 8.86
CA PHE A 128 -6.87 8.12 9.70
C PHE A 128 -7.10 6.98 10.70
N ALA A 129 -7.08 5.73 10.25
CA ALA A 129 -7.35 4.55 11.07
C ALA A 129 -6.38 4.42 12.25
N VAL A 130 -5.08 4.70 12.04
CA VAL A 130 -4.07 4.72 13.11
C VAL A 130 -4.50 5.62 14.26
N ARG A 131 -4.87 6.87 13.95
CA ARG A 131 -5.29 7.85 14.97
C ARG A 131 -6.67 7.53 15.54
N HIS A 132 -7.58 7.03 14.72
CA HIS A 132 -8.95 6.73 15.12
C HIS A 132 -9.03 5.55 16.08
N LEU A 133 -8.22 4.51 15.85
CA LEU A 133 -8.16 3.30 16.67
C LEU A 133 -7.16 3.43 17.83
N GLY A 134 -6.38 4.50 17.89
CA GLY A 134 -5.34 4.70 18.89
C GLY A 134 -4.17 3.71 18.74
N CYS A 135 -3.83 3.35 17.50
CA CYS A 135 -2.72 2.45 17.22
C CYS A 135 -1.37 3.12 17.49
N ASP A 136 -0.39 2.30 17.87
CA ASP A 136 1.02 2.69 18.10
C ASP A 136 1.81 2.85 16.78
N GLY A 137 1.21 2.44 15.67
CA GLY A 137 1.78 2.64 14.34
C GLY A 137 0.86 2.12 13.24
N GLY A 138 1.33 2.24 12.01
CA GLY A 138 0.64 1.72 10.85
C GLY A 138 1.57 1.19 9.78
N VAL A 139 1.06 0.33 8.92
CA VAL A 139 1.75 -0.14 7.72
C VAL A 139 0.82 -0.01 6.53
N VAL A 140 1.33 0.51 5.42
CA VAL A 140 0.67 0.34 4.12
C VAL A 140 1.57 -0.43 3.17
N ILE A 141 1.03 -1.50 2.59
CA ILE A 141 1.69 -2.31 1.57
C ILE A 141 1.38 -1.73 0.20
N THR A 142 2.35 -1.02 -0.36
CA THR A 142 2.23 -0.35 -1.65
C THR A 142 3.59 0.15 -2.14
N ALA A 143 3.76 0.19 -3.46
CA ALA A 143 4.83 0.94 -4.12
C ALA A 143 4.32 2.25 -4.75
N SER A 144 3.17 2.76 -4.32
CA SER A 144 2.48 3.97 -4.80
C SER A 144 2.26 3.93 -6.32
N HIS A 145 3.01 4.70 -7.09
CA HIS A 145 2.87 4.87 -8.53
C HIS A 145 3.91 4.04 -9.33
N ASN A 146 4.78 3.27 -8.68
CA ASN A 146 5.81 2.44 -9.33
C ASN A 146 5.25 1.40 -10.33
N PRO A 147 6.09 0.81 -11.20
CA PRO A 147 5.66 -0.27 -12.10
C PRO A 147 5.09 -1.49 -11.35
N LYS A 148 4.33 -2.34 -12.04
CA LYS A 148 3.61 -3.50 -11.47
C LYS A 148 4.51 -4.56 -10.81
N GLU A 149 5.76 -4.63 -11.24
CA GLU A 149 6.76 -5.57 -10.71
C GLU A 149 7.23 -5.17 -9.31
N TYR A 150 6.94 -3.95 -8.87
CA TYR A 150 7.31 -3.44 -7.56
C TYR A 150 6.16 -3.57 -6.55
N ASN A 151 6.55 -3.88 -5.31
CA ASN A 151 5.74 -3.62 -4.12
C ASN A 151 6.58 -2.92 -3.05
N GLY A 152 5.96 -2.55 -1.94
CA GLY A 152 6.64 -1.90 -0.83
C GLY A 152 5.91 -2.09 0.49
N PHE A 153 6.61 -1.72 1.56
CA PHE A 153 6.11 -1.66 2.92
C PHE A 153 6.51 -0.29 3.45
N LYS A 154 5.52 0.56 3.75
CA LYS A 154 5.73 1.89 4.33
C LYS A 154 5.29 1.85 5.80
N ALA A 155 6.15 2.26 6.73
CA ALA A 155 5.85 2.33 8.16
C ALA A 155 5.39 3.73 8.58
N TYR A 156 4.43 3.78 9.50
CA TYR A 156 3.78 4.98 10.00
C TYR A 156 3.84 5.01 11.54
N GLY A 157 4.03 6.19 12.11
CA GLY A 157 4.01 6.41 13.56
C GLY A 157 2.59 6.46 14.13
N SER A 158 2.48 6.52 15.45
CA SER A 158 1.19 6.64 16.17
C SER A 158 0.42 7.94 15.85
N ASP A 159 1.09 8.95 15.28
CA ASP A 159 0.48 10.17 14.77
C ASP A 159 -0.20 9.97 13.40
N GLY A 160 -0.13 8.77 12.81
CA GLY A 160 -0.65 8.47 11.48
C GLY A 160 0.18 9.09 10.35
N GLY A 161 1.35 9.65 10.65
CA GLY A 161 2.32 10.14 9.68
C GLY A 161 3.31 9.05 9.28
N GLN A 162 3.92 9.18 8.10
CA GLN A 162 5.08 8.36 7.75
C GLN A 162 6.23 8.69 8.71
N LEU A 163 7.02 7.69 9.10
CA LEU A 163 8.10 7.88 10.06
C LEU A 163 9.10 8.96 9.59
N PRO A 164 9.46 9.93 10.44
CA PRO A 164 10.54 10.86 10.14
C PRO A 164 11.89 10.12 10.12
N PRO A 165 12.94 10.73 9.53
CA PRO A 165 14.25 10.08 9.38
C PRO A 165 14.80 9.45 10.67
N ARG A 166 14.68 10.13 11.82
CA ARG A 166 15.20 9.64 13.11
C ARG A 166 14.51 8.34 13.54
N GLU A 167 13.18 8.29 13.48
CA GLU A 167 12.41 7.12 13.83
C GLU A 167 12.60 5.99 12.81
N SER A 168 12.72 6.33 11.52
CA SER A 168 13.06 5.37 10.47
C SER A 168 14.42 4.70 10.74
N ASP A 169 15.45 5.46 11.12
CA ASP A 169 16.78 4.93 11.45
C ASP A 169 16.71 3.93 12.62
N LEU A 170 15.83 4.18 13.61
CA LEU A 170 15.61 3.25 14.70
C LEU A 170 14.94 1.96 14.22
N VAL A 171 13.95 2.03 13.33
CA VAL A 171 13.34 0.84 12.71
C VAL A 171 14.38 0.07 11.89
N ILE A 172 15.21 0.76 11.10
CA ILE A 172 16.28 0.17 10.30
C ILE A 172 17.22 -0.63 11.20
N ALA A 173 17.66 -0.05 12.32
CA ALA A 173 18.51 -0.75 13.29
C ALA A 173 17.86 -2.03 13.84
N GLU A 174 16.55 -2.03 14.12
CA GLU A 174 15.84 -3.23 14.55
C GLU A 174 15.71 -4.29 13.45
N VAL A 175 15.53 -3.86 12.20
CA VAL A 175 15.45 -4.77 11.04
C VAL A 175 16.82 -5.41 10.78
N GLU A 176 17.89 -4.63 10.78
CA GLU A 176 19.26 -5.09 10.56
C GLU A 176 19.77 -6.00 11.68
N ALA A 177 19.29 -5.82 12.91
CA ALA A 177 19.61 -6.71 14.03
C ALA A 177 19.07 -8.15 13.85
N ILE A 178 18.12 -8.36 12.94
CA ILE A 178 17.60 -9.70 12.60
C ILE A 178 18.53 -10.33 11.55
N SER A 179 19.53 -11.07 12.02
CA SER A 179 20.54 -11.70 11.15
C SER A 179 20.11 -13.03 10.55
N ASP A 180 19.19 -13.76 11.20
CA ASP A 180 18.70 -15.06 10.73
C ASP A 180 17.18 -15.01 10.48
N LEU A 181 16.80 -14.91 9.20
CA LEU A 181 15.42 -14.94 8.74
C LEU A 181 14.64 -16.19 9.20
N SER A 182 15.32 -17.33 9.33
CA SER A 182 14.69 -18.60 9.69
C SER A 182 14.37 -18.74 11.17
N SER A 183 14.99 -17.90 12.00
CA SER A 183 14.73 -17.83 13.45
C SER A 183 13.51 -16.99 13.82
N VAL A 184 12.96 -16.25 12.85
CA VAL A 184 11.87 -15.30 13.09
C VAL A 184 10.57 -16.05 13.40
N PRO A 185 9.95 -15.82 14.57
CA PRO A 185 8.80 -16.61 14.97
C PRO A 185 7.58 -16.30 14.10
N CYS A 186 6.74 -17.31 13.92
CA CYS A 186 5.56 -17.26 13.07
C CYS A 186 4.32 -17.73 13.83
N ILE A 187 3.15 -17.26 13.41
CA ILE A 187 1.84 -17.67 13.93
C ILE A 187 0.90 -17.91 12.75
N SER A 188 0.01 -18.88 12.84
CA SER A 188 -1.01 -19.10 11.81
C SER A 188 -2.10 -18.03 11.89
N GLN A 189 -2.80 -17.79 10.79
CA GLN A 189 -3.92 -16.85 10.76
C GLN A 189 -5.03 -17.26 11.72
N GLU A 190 -5.35 -18.55 11.80
CA GLU A 190 -6.37 -19.10 12.69
C GLU A 190 -6.01 -18.85 14.15
N GLU A 191 -4.74 -19.05 14.52
CA GLU A 191 -4.26 -18.83 15.88
C GLU A 191 -4.23 -17.34 16.24
N ALA A 192 -3.81 -16.48 15.31
CA ALA A 192 -3.82 -15.03 15.50
C ALA A 192 -5.24 -14.47 15.69
N LEU A 193 -6.20 -14.97 14.92
CA LEU A 193 -7.63 -14.65 15.08
C LEU A 193 -8.17 -15.16 16.42
N ARG A 194 -7.90 -16.42 16.76
CA ARG A 194 -8.35 -17.04 18.02
C ARG A 194 -7.84 -16.31 19.25
N LYS A 195 -6.60 -15.80 19.21
CA LYS A 195 -6.01 -15.00 20.29
C LYS A 195 -6.45 -13.53 20.29
N GLY A 196 -7.18 -13.07 19.28
CA GLY A 196 -7.60 -11.67 19.15
C GLY A 196 -6.46 -10.70 18.79
N PHE A 197 -5.36 -11.20 18.24
CA PHE A 197 -4.25 -10.39 17.76
C PHE A 197 -4.39 -10.00 16.28
N LEU A 198 -5.17 -10.73 15.49
CA LEU A 198 -5.58 -10.30 14.16
C LEU A 198 -7.06 -9.90 14.19
N VAL A 199 -7.37 -8.69 13.74
CA VAL A 199 -8.74 -8.17 13.65
C VAL A 199 -8.94 -7.59 12.26
N PHE A 200 -9.96 -8.04 11.54
CA PHE A 200 -10.35 -7.42 10.28
C PHE A 200 -11.22 -6.19 10.55
N ILE A 201 -10.91 -5.09 9.87
CA ILE A 201 -11.64 -3.81 9.94
C ILE A 201 -12.11 -3.40 8.55
N GLY A 202 -13.16 -2.59 8.48
CA GLY A 202 -13.69 -2.12 7.20
C GLY A 202 -14.71 -1.01 7.36
N LYS A 203 -15.97 -1.33 7.07
CA LYS A 203 -17.06 -0.36 6.92
C LYS A 203 -17.15 0.67 8.06
N GLU A 204 -16.98 0.26 9.31
CA GLU A 204 -17.03 1.14 10.46
C GLU A 204 -15.94 2.22 10.44
N ILE A 205 -14.74 1.87 9.96
CA ILE A 205 -13.63 2.80 9.76
C ILE A 205 -13.89 3.66 8.52
N ASP A 206 -14.40 3.06 7.44
CA ASP A 206 -14.75 3.78 6.22
C ASP A 206 -15.77 4.90 6.49
N ASP A 207 -16.81 4.60 7.27
CA ASP A 207 -17.85 5.57 7.64
C ASP A 207 -17.26 6.70 8.48
N ALA A 208 -16.44 6.38 9.48
CA ALA A 208 -15.79 7.36 10.33
C ALA A 208 -14.81 8.26 9.54
N TYR A 209 -14.08 7.66 8.58
CA TYR A 209 -13.18 8.37 7.69
C TYR A 209 -13.94 9.36 6.79
N MET A 210 -15.05 8.94 6.16
CA MET A 210 -15.88 9.84 5.34
C MET A 210 -16.40 11.05 6.15
N GLU A 211 -16.86 10.82 7.38
CA GLU A 211 -17.31 11.91 8.26
C GLU A 211 -16.17 12.87 8.64
N ALA A 212 -14.95 12.37 8.79
CA ALA A 212 -13.78 13.22 9.00
C ALA A 212 -13.43 14.03 7.74
N VAL A 213 -13.49 13.42 6.55
CA VAL A 213 -13.20 14.10 5.28
C VAL A 213 -14.23 15.21 4.98
N LYS A 214 -15.52 15.00 5.29
CA LYS A 214 -16.53 16.06 5.14
C LYS A 214 -16.20 17.32 5.94
N LYS A 215 -15.63 17.16 7.14
CA LYS A 215 -15.29 18.28 8.04
C LYS A 215 -14.15 19.15 7.54
N VAL A 216 -13.30 18.65 6.63
CA VAL A 216 -12.20 19.43 6.04
C VAL A 216 -12.59 20.14 4.74
N CYS A 217 -13.84 20.02 4.29
CA CYS A 217 -14.33 20.73 3.12
C CYS A 217 -14.38 22.25 3.39
N VAL A 218 -13.45 23.00 2.78
CA VAL A 218 -13.30 24.46 2.99
C VAL A 218 -14.58 25.22 2.61
N ASN A 219 -15.20 24.85 1.50
CA ASN A 219 -16.36 25.55 0.94
C ASN A 219 -17.56 24.60 0.84
N ALA A 220 -18.02 24.10 1.98
CA ALA A 220 -19.13 23.15 2.09
C ALA A 220 -20.51 23.69 1.65
N GLY A 221 -20.58 24.83 0.94
CA GLY A 221 -21.78 25.29 0.23
C GLY A 221 -21.65 25.26 -1.30
N ILE A 222 -20.42 25.15 -1.84
CA ILE A 222 -20.17 25.12 -3.29
C ILE A 222 -20.68 23.81 -3.90
N PRO A 223 -20.31 22.61 -3.38
CA PRO A 223 -20.83 21.35 -3.91
C PRO A 223 -22.36 21.27 -3.91
N GLN A 224 -23.03 21.82 -2.90
CA GLN A 224 -24.49 21.80 -2.78
C GLN A 224 -25.16 22.72 -3.79
N LYS A 225 -24.49 23.82 -4.14
CA LYS A 225 -24.98 24.81 -5.09
C LYS A 225 -24.73 24.41 -6.55
N TYR A 226 -23.58 23.82 -6.84
CA TYR A 226 -23.11 23.59 -8.22
C TYR A 226 -22.85 22.12 -8.57
N GLY A 227 -22.75 21.23 -7.59
CA GLY A 227 -22.31 19.85 -7.79
C GLY A 227 -23.29 19.00 -8.60
N LYS A 228 -24.58 19.34 -8.59
CA LYS A 228 -25.59 18.69 -9.44
C LYS A 228 -25.42 18.97 -10.93
N ASP A 229 -24.87 20.14 -11.25
CA ASP A 229 -24.64 20.59 -12.63
C ASP A 229 -23.21 20.33 -13.10
N SER A 230 -22.30 19.96 -12.19
CA SER A 230 -20.89 19.70 -12.48
C SER A 230 -20.66 18.25 -12.89
N LYS A 231 -20.17 18.04 -14.10
CA LYS A 231 -19.80 16.72 -14.63
C LYS A 231 -18.35 16.42 -14.32
N ILE A 232 -18.12 15.29 -13.66
CA ILE A 232 -16.79 14.84 -13.24
C ILE A 232 -16.53 13.45 -13.80
N ILE A 233 -15.37 13.25 -14.41
CA ILE A 233 -14.81 11.92 -14.64
C ILE A 233 -13.79 11.64 -13.55
N TYR A 234 -13.88 10.47 -12.93
CA TYR A 234 -12.86 9.98 -12.02
C TYR A 234 -12.17 8.74 -12.59
N THR A 235 -10.85 8.69 -12.51
CA THR A 235 -10.09 7.47 -12.74
C THR A 235 -9.31 7.10 -11.48
N PRO A 236 -9.55 5.91 -10.89
CA PRO A 236 -8.74 5.46 -9.77
C PRO A 236 -7.42 4.83 -10.22
N LEU A 237 -7.15 4.74 -11.54
CA LEU A 237 -6.00 4.03 -12.12
C LEU A 237 -5.84 2.62 -11.53
N HIS A 238 -6.95 1.87 -11.44
CA HIS A 238 -7.02 0.54 -10.81
C HIS A 238 -6.71 0.52 -9.30
N GLY A 239 -6.71 1.68 -8.67
CA GLY A 239 -6.28 1.90 -7.29
C GLY A 239 -7.36 1.87 -6.23
N SER A 240 -6.92 2.09 -5.00
CA SER A 240 -7.72 2.09 -3.78
C SER A 240 -8.67 3.27 -3.61
N GLY A 241 -8.50 4.32 -4.40
CA GLY A 241 -9.39 5.48 -4.38
C GLY A 241 -10.80 5.23 -4.95
N ASN A 242 -11.03 4.14 -5.70
CA ASN A 242 -12.30 3.90 -6.42
C ASN A 242 -13.55 4.11 -5.52
N LYS A 243 -13.67 3.32 -4.46
CA LYS A 243 -14.81 3.40 -3.53
C LYS A 243 -14.84 4.73 -2.74
N PRO A 244 -13.79 5.13 -2.00
CA PRO A 244 -13.87 6.28 -1.10
C PRO A 244 -14.03 7.62 -1.85
N VAL A 245 -13.34 7.84 -2.98
CA VAL A 245 -13.43 9.10 -3.73
C VAL A 245 -14.82 9.30 -4.32
N ARG A 246 -15.40 8.25 -4.92
CA ARG A 246 -16.76 8.32 -5.46
C ARG A 246 -17.80 8.54 -4.37
N ARG A 247 -17.60 7.87 -3.22
CA ARG A 247 -18.47 8.02 -2.06
C ARG A 247 -18.46 9.45 -1.54
N ILE A 248 -17.29 10.02 -1.25
CA ILE A 248 -17.21 11.37 -0.69
C ILE A 248 -17.75 12.42 -1.66
N LEU A 249 -17.43 12.34 -2.96
CA LEU A 249 -17.93 13.29 -3.97
C LEU A 249 -19.46 13.27 -4.02
N LYS A 250 -20.08 12.07 -4.00
CA LYS A 250 -21.52 11.92 -3.94
C LYS A 250 -22.09 12.51 -2.64
N GLU A 251 -21.51 12.18 -1.49
CA GLU A 251 -22.03 12.61 -0.18
C GLU A 251 -21.94 14.12 0.06
N ILE A 252 -20.99 14.83 -0.59
CA ILE A 252 -20.91 16.29 -0.53
C ILE A 252 -21.78 17.00 -1.57
N GLY A 253 -22.35 16.29 -2.56
CA GLY A 253 -23.35 16.85 -3.49
C GLY A 253 -22.97 16.84 -4.98
N PHE A 254 -21.91 16.12 -5.39
CA PHE A 254 -21.61 15.87 -6.79
C PHE A 254 -22.33 14.61 -7.28
N ASP A 255 -23.44 14.80 -7.99
CA ASP A 255 -24.30 13.70 -8.46
C ASP A 255 -23.83 13.12 -9.81
N GLN A 256 -23.08 13.89 -10.61
CA GLN A 256 -22.64 13.51 -11.96
C GLN A 256 -21.16 13.11 -11.98
N VAL A 257 -20.80 12.08 -11.21
CA VAL A 257 -19.45 11.48 -11.22
C VAL A 257 -19.47 10.18 -12.01
N SER A 258 -18.90 10.19 -13.22
CA SER A 258 -18.64 8.98 -14.00
C SER A 258 -17.23 8.44 -13.70
N VAL A 259 -17.02 7.16 -13.95
CA VAL A 259 -15.73 6.50 -13.74
C VAL A 259 -15.20 5.96 -15.07
N VAL A 260 -13.90 6.07 -15.30
CA VAL A 260 -13.25 5.42 -16.45
C VAL A 260 -13.36 3.91 -16.28
N LYS A 261 -14.19 3.26 -17.09
CA LYS A 261 -14.61 1.87 -16.88
C LYS A 261 -13.45 0.89 -16.99
N GLU A 262 -12.54 1.15 -17.90
CA GLU A 262 -11.33 0.37 -18.13
C GLU A 262 -10.37 0.43 -16.93
N GLN A 263 -10.49 1.46 -16.09
CA GLN A 263 -9.63 1.72 -14.93
C GLN A 263 -10.35 1.56 -13.59
N GLU A 264 -11.64 1.18 -13.59
CA GLU A 264 -12.49 1.16 -12.39
C GLU A 264 -12.08 0.07 -11.40
N LEU A 265 -11.87 -1.15 -11.88
CA LEU A 265 -11.60 -2.30 -11.01
C LEU A 265 -10.11 -2.44 -10.70
N PRO A 266 -9.77 -2.98 -9.52
CA PRO A 266 -8.40 -3.35 -9.19
C PRO A 266 -7.82 -4.29 -10.25
N ASP A 267 -6.65 -3.91 -10.77
CA ASP A 267 -5.90 -4.67 -11.74
C ASP A 267 -4.41 -4.54 -11.41
N PRO A 268 -3.77 -5.60 -10.89
CA PRO A 268 -2.36 -5.57 -10.51
C PRO A 268 -1.42 -5.42 -11.72
N GLU A 269 -1.90 -5.64 -12.95
CA GLU A 269 -1.13 -5.41 -14.18
C GLU A 269 -1.09 -3.94 -14.60
N PHE A 270 -1.96 -3.10 -14.03
CA PHE A 270 -2.21 -1.73 -14.50
C PHE A 270 -2.41 -1.67 -16.02
N SER A 271 -3.20 -2.59 -16.59
CA SER A 271 -3.22 -2.92 -18.03
C SER A 271 -3.49 -1.75 -18.98
N THR A 272 -4.06 -0.65 -18.48
CA THR A 272 -4.40 0.54 -19.27
C THR A 272 -3.32 1.62 -19.28
N VAL A 273 -2.29 1.51 -18.41
CA VAL A 273 -1.25 2.53 -18.24
C VAL A 273 0.12 1.90 -18.06
N LYS A 274 1.16 2.50 -18.64
CA LYS A 274 2.54 2.08 -18.36
C LYS A 274 2.95 2.40 -16.93
N TYR A 275 2.44 3.50 -16.40
CA TYR A 275 2.78 4.04 -15.10
C TYR A 275 1.54 4.67 -14.48
N PRO A 276 1.01 4.15 -13.36
CA PRO A 276 -0.21 4.66 -12.74
C PRO A 276 0.09 5.91 -11.90
N ASN A 277 0.70 6.93 -12.51
CA ASN A 277 0.99 8.21 -11.87
C ASN A 277 0.07 9.31 -12.41
N PRO A 278 -0.82 9.89 -11.58
CA PRO A 278 -1.70 10.98 -11.99
C PRO A 278 -0.96 12.33 -12.14
N GLU A 279 0.37 12.37 -12.01
CA GLU A 279 1.18 13.54 -12.43
C GLU A 279 1.58 13.45 -13.92
N GLU A 280 1.40 12.28 -14.53
CA GLU A 280 1.73 12.03 -15.94
C GLU A 280 0.50 12.19 -16.84
N LYS A 281 0.60 13.05 -17.86
CA LYS A 281 -0.49 13.26 -18.83
C LYS A 281 -0.95 11.96 -19.50
N ALA A 282 -0.02 11.03 -19.72
CA ALA A 282 -0.32 9.75 -20.34
C ALA A 282 -1.30 8.89 -19.52
N ALA A 283 -1.32 9.03 -18.18
CA ALA A 283 -2.25 8.30 -17.32
C ALA A 283 -3.72 8.72 -17.55
N PHE A 284 -3.94 9.94 -18.05
CA PHE A 284 -5.28 10.48 -18.34
C PHE A 284 -5.75 10.23 -19.77
N ALA A 285 -5.01 9.52 -20.62
CA ALA A 285 -5.35 9.39 -22.04
C ALA A 285 -6.79 8.88 -22.27
N ILE A 286 -7.21 7.83 -21.55
CA ILE A 286 -8.59 7.30 -21.64
C ILE A 286 -9.59 8.30 -21.05
N ALA A 287 -9.27 8.86 -19.88
CA ALA A 287 -10.13 9.83 -19.19
C ALA A 287 -10.40 11.09 -20.03
N ILE A 288 -9.38 11.59 -20.76
CA ILE A 288 -9.49 12.73 -21.68
C ILE A 288 -10.37 12.38 -22.87
N GLN A 289 -10.30 11.16 -23.41
CA GLN A 289 -11.21 10.73 -24.48
C GLN A 289 -12.67 10.72 -24.01
N TYR A 290 -12.92 10.24 -22.78
CA TYR A 290 -14.25 10.31 -22.17
C TYR A 290 -14.67 11.78 -21.99
N ALA A 291 -13.77 12.62 -21.48
CA ALA A 291 -14.03 14.03 -21.24
C ALA A 291 -14.37 14.80 -22.51
N GLN A 292 -13.71 14.49 -23.63
CA GLN A 292 -14.00 15.06 -24.95
C GLN A 292 -15.37 14.63 -25.48
N LYS A 293 -15.75 13.37 -25.28
CA LYS A 293 -17.05 12.82 -25.72
C LYS A 293 -18.22 13.35 -24.88
N GLU A 294 -18.04 13.41 -23.55
CA GLU A 294 -19.10 13.75 -22.60
C GLU A 294 -19.14 15.26 -22.27
N ASN A 295 -18.13 16.01 -22.71
CA ASN A 295 -17.96 17.44 -22.47
C ASN A 295 -18.07 17.79 -20.97
N VAL A 296 -17.25 17.14 -20.15
CA VAL A 296 -17.24 17.31 -18.69
C VAL A 296 -16.52 18.58 -18.22
N ASP A 297 -16.66 18.91 -16.94
CA ASP A 297 -16.04 20.09 -16.33
C ASP A 297 -14.68 19.77 -15.71
N LEU A 298 -14.53 18.54 -15.21
CA LEU A 298 -13.37 18.12 -14.44
C LEU A 298 -13.04 16.64 -14.67
N VAL A 299 -11.76 16.32 -14.77
CA VAL A 299 -11.26 14.96 -14.60
C VAL A 299 -10.38 14.90 -13.37
N ILE A 300 -10.58 13.89 -12.53
CA ILE A 300 -9.75 13.62 -11.35
C ILE A 300 -9.10 12.25 -11.54
N GLY A 301 -7.82 12.13 -11.24
CA GLY A 301 -7.08 10.87 -11.22
C GLY A 301 -6.32 10.70 -9.92
N THR A 302 -6.24 9.49 -9.39
CA THR A 302 -5.42 9.16 -8.21
C THR A 302 -4.50 7.99 -8.51
N ASP A 303 -3.36 7.92 -7.85
CA ASP A 303 -2.45 6.76 -7.94
C ASP A 303 -3.00 5.55 -7.14
N PRO A 304 -2.38 4.36 -7.25
CA PRO A 304 -2.91 3.12 -6.67
C PRO A 304 -3.17 3.14 -5.16
N ASP A 305 -2.35 3.84 -4.37
CA ASP A 305 -2.55 4.03 -2.92
C ASP A 305 -3.25 5.34 -2.56
N CYS A 306 -3.62 6.14 -3.58
CA CYS A 306 -4.48 7.30 -3.47
C CYS A 306 -3.94 8.37 -2.49
N ASP A 307 -2.61 8.53 -2.43
CA ASP A 307 -1.96 9.65 -1.75
C ASP A 307 -1.60 10.80 -2.69
N ARG A 308 -1.68 10.57 -4.03
CA ARG A 308 -1.52 11.60 -5.06
C ARG A 308 -2.80 11.79 -5.87
N MET A 309 -2.96 13.01 -6.36
CA MET A 309 -4.06 13.39 -7.23
C MET A 309 -3.56 14.25 -8.39
N GLY A 310 -4.10 13.99 -9.57
CA GLY A 310 -4.01 14.83 -10.75
C GLY A 310 -5.39 15.31 -11.16
N VAL A 311 -5.44 16.49 -11.75
CA VAL A 311 -6.68 17.14 -12.19
C VAL A 311 -6.50 17.65 -13.60
N VAL A 312 -7.49 17.41 -14.46
CA VAL A 312 -7.52 17.91 -15.85
C VAL A 312 -8.75 18.79 -16.03
N VAL A 313 -8.55 19.96 -16.63
CA VAL A 313 -9.61 20.95 -16.90
C VAL A 313 -9.47 21.51 -18.32
N LYS A 314 -10.50 22.19 -18.81
CA LYS A 314 -10.43 22.90 -20.09
C LYS A 314 -9.61 24.17 -19.98
N ASP A 315 -8.72 24.40 -20.93
CA ASP A 315 -8.08 25.70 -21.15
C ASP A 315 -9.04 26.68 -21.86
N SER A 316 -8.56 27.89 -22.15
CA SER A 316 -9.33 28.92 -22.86
C SER A 316 -9.69 28.56 -24.31
N LYS A 317 -9.07 27.51 -24.88
CA LYS A 317 -9.36 26.97 -26.21
C LYS A 317 -10.27 25.74 -26.15
N GLY A 318 -10.72 25.34 -24.97
CA GLY A 318 -11.56 24.18 -24.74
C GLY A 318 -10.81 22.84 -24.76
N GLN A 319 -9.47 22.85 -24.70
CA GLN A 319 -8.67 21.62 -24.64
C GLN A 319 -8.44 21.19 -23.20
N TYR A 320 -8.56 19.89 -22.94
CA TYR A 320 -8.25 19.31 -21.63
C TYR A 320 -6.74 19.27 -21.40
N ILE A 321 -6.27 19.92 -20.33
CA ILE A 321 -4.86 20.09 -19.97
C ILE A 321 -4.51 19.63 -18.56
#